data_AF-A0A1C7ECJ7-F1
#
_entry.id   AF-A0A1C7ECJ7-F1
#
_cell.length_a   1.000
_cell.length_b   1.000
_cell.length_c   1.000
_cell.angle_alpha   90.00
_cell.angle_beta   90.00
_cell.angle_gamma   90.00
#
_symmetry.space_group_name_H-M   'P 1'
#
loop_
_entity.id
_entity.type
_entity.pdbx_description
1 polymer ?
#
loop_
_entity_poly.entity_id
_entity_poly.type
_entity_poly.pdbx_seq_one_letter_code
_entity_poly.pdbx_strand_id
1 'polypeptide(L)'
;MAFFRAGMLGFGGGPAVIPIMQRDVVERYGWMTDDDYGDTIALANTMPGPIATKLAGYIGYRVAGLRGCLIALAASVIPTVILMILLLGILQNYKDVPWVANMSNAVVPVVAVMLGVLTWNFIQQSEKALGWSRAILLIVISILLLEVFGLHPAFLIAALILLVLVPFIKRTVSRT
;
A
#
# COMPACT_ATOMS: atom_id res chain seq x y z
N MET A 1 -13.47 -2.93 -17.65
CA MET A 1 -12.91 -1.72 -18.28
C MET A 1 -12.51 -0.67 -17.24
N ALA A 2 -13.39 -0.26 -16.31
CA ALA A 2 -13.06 0.69 -15.23
C ALA A 2 -11.74 0.38 -14.50
N PHE A 3 -11.68 -0.81 -13.88
CA PHE A 3 -10.52 -1.23 -13.09
C PHE A 3 -9.25 -1.46 -13.92
N PHE A 4 -9.42 -1.84 -15.19
CA PHE A 4 -8.31 -2.00 -16.14
C PHE A 4 -7.68 -0.66 -16.49
N ARG A 5 -8.49 0.37 -16.81
CA ARG A 5 -7.99 1.72 -17.08
C ARG A 5 -7.36 2.34 -15.86
N ALA A 6 -7.98 2.19 -14.70
CA ALA A 6 -7.40 2.64 -13.43
C ALA A 6 -6.04 1.96 -13.14
N GLY A 7 -5.93 0.65 -13.41
CA GLY A 7 -4.68 -0.11 -13.22
C GLY A 7 -3.58 0.27 -14.22
N MET A 8 -3.94 0.57 -15.48
CA MET A 8 -2.94 0.92 -16.51
C MET A 8 -2.60 2.41 -16.58
N LEU A 9 -3.54 3.31 -16.27
CA LEU A 9 -3.39 4.76 -16.44
C LEU A 9 -3.20 5.50 -15.10
N GLY A 10 -3.38 4.81 -13.97
CA GLY A 10 -3.18 5.35 -12.63
C GLY A 10 -1.71 5.47 -12.21
N PHE A 11 -0.85 5.95 -13.12
CA PHE A 11 0.53 6.27 -12.78
C PHE A 11 0.57 7.48 -11.83
N GLY A 12 1.22 7.33 -10.68
CA GLY A 12 1.21 8.34 -9.59
C GLY A 12 0.70 7.81 -8.24
N GLY A 13 0.32 6.54 -8.16
CA GLY A 13 -0.09 5.90 -6.91
C GLY A 13 -1.55 6.18 -6.55
N GLY A 14 -1.88 6.05 -5.26
CA GLY A 14 -3.26 6.17 -4.76
C GLY A 14 -4.00 7.44 -5.21
N PRO A 15 -3.41 8.64 -5.07
CA PRO A 15 -4.07 9.90 -5.44
C PRO A 15 -4.45 10.01 -6.92
N ALA A 16 -3.69 9.37 -7.81
CA ALA A 16 -3.98 9.36 -9.25
C ALA A 16 -5.09 8.35 -9.61
N VAL A 17 -5.10 7.20 -8.93
CA VAL A 17 -6.06 6.11 -9.19
C VAL A 17 -7.48 6.47 -8.73
N ILE A 18 -7.61 7.15 -7.59
CA ILE A 18 -8.91 7.51 -6.98
C ILE A 18 -9.84 8.26 -7.96
N PRO A 19 -9.44 9.40 -8.57
CA PRO A 19 -10.33 10.15 -9.47
C PRO A 19 -10.58 9.41 -10.79
N ILE A 20 -9.63 8.62 -11.29
CA ILE A 20 -9.81 7.81 -12.49
C ILE A 20 -10.90 6.75 -12.25
N MET A 21 -10.83 6.06 -11.11
CA MET A 21 -11.86 5.09 -10.71
C MET A 21 -13.22 5.77 -10.48
N GLN A 22 -13.26 6.92 -9.82
CA GLN A 22 -14.50 7.66 -9.56
C GLN A 22 -15.22 7.96 -10.87
N ARG A 23 -14.50 8.51 -11.85
CA ARG A 23 -15.06 8.85 -13.16
C ARG A 23 -15.65 7.63 -13.88
N ASP A 24 -14.96 6.50 -13.87
CA ASP A 24 -15.50 5.31 -14.51
C ASP A 24 -16.67 4.70 -13.70
N VAL A 25 -16.55 4.58 -12.38
CA VAL A 25 -17.50 3.86 -11.52
C VAL A 25 -18.77 4.67 -11.23
N VAL A 26 -18.64 5.97 -10.94
CA VAL A 26 -19.74 6.88 -10.60
C VAL A 26 -20.31 7.51 -11.87
N GLU A 27 -19.50 8.27 -12.61
CA GLU A 27 -20.02 9.06 -13.75
C GLU A 27 -20.38 8.18 -14.96
N ARG A 28 -19.53 7.22 -15.32
CA ARG A 28 -19.68 6.46 -16.57
C ARG A 28 -20.58 5.24 -16.43
N TYR A 29 -20.37 4.43 -15.38
CA TYR A 29 -21.12 3.18 -15.18
C TYR A 29 -22.29 3.32 -14.21
N GLY A 30 -22.35 4.40 -13.42
CA GLY A 30 -23.44 4.62 -12.45
C GLY A 30 -23.55 3.52 -11.41
N TRP A 31 -22.45 2.83 -11.09
CA TRP A 31 -22.46 1.71 -10.14
C TRP A 31 -22.57 2.16 -8.69
N MET A 32 -22.24 3.43 -8.40
CA MET A 32 -22.21 4.03 -7.06
C MET A 32 -22.53 5.52 -7.18
N THR A 33 -23.01 6.13 -6.09
CA THR A 33 -23.06 7.60 -5.95
C THR A 33 -21.71 8.14 -5.50
N ASP A 34 -21.52 9.46 -5.58
CA ASP A 34 -20.31 10.11 -5.02
C ASP A 34 -20.18 9.87 -3.52
N ASP A 35 -21.28 9.89 -2.77
CA ASP A 35 -21.29 9.61 -1.32
C ASP A 35 -20.85 8.16 -1.04
N ASP A 36 -21.42 7.19 -1.76
CA ASP A 36 -21.05 5.77 -1.64
C ASP A 36 -19.57 5.54 -1.95
N TYR A 37 -19.05 6.27 -2.93
CA TYR A 37 -17.65 6.18 -3.33
C TYR A 37 -16.73 6.80 -2.26
N GLY A 38 -17.14 7.93 -1.67
CA GLY A 38 -16.47 8.55 -0.52
C GLY A 38 -16.35 7.60 0.67
N ASP A 39 -17.45 6.94 1.04
CA ASP A 39 -17.46 5.94 2.12
C ASP A 39 -16.56 4.74 1.79
N THR A 40 -16.55 4.33 0.52
CA THR A 40 -15.68 3.25 0.04
C THR A 40 -14.20 3.63 0.17
N ILE A 41 -13.83 4.89 -0.11
CA ILE A 41 -12.46 5.38 0.10
C ILE A 41 -12.12 5.40 1.60
N ALA A 42 -13.05 5.82 2.46
CA ALA A 42 -12.84 5.83 3.90
C ALA A 42 -12.55 4.41 4.41
N LEU A 43 -13.39 3.44 4.05
CA LEU A 43 -13.19 2.02 4.34
C LEU A 43 -11.88 1.47 3.77
N ALA A 44 -11.54 1.85 2.54
CA ALA A 44 -10.28 1.44 1.94
C ALA A 44 -9.09 1.95 2.76
N ASN A 45 -9.11 3.19 3.26
CA ASN A 45 -8.02 3.75 4.07
C ASN A 45 -7.90 3.13 5.47
N THR A 46 -8.99 2.60 6.04
CA THR A 46 -8.91 1.90 7.33
C THR A 46 -8.25 0.53 7.22
N MET A 47 -8.34 -0.12 6.06
CA MET A 47 -7.72 -1.42 5.83
C MET A 47 -6.24 -1.28 5.42
N PRO A 48 -5.35 -2.17 5.85
CA PRO A 48 -3.97 -2.19 5.37
C PRO A 48 -3.90 -2.59 3.89
N GLY A 49 -2.89 -2.08 3.16
CA GLY A 49 -2.58 -2.47 1.78
C GLY A 49 -2.86 -1.40 0.71
N PRO A 50 -2.61 -1.72 -0.57
CA PRO A 50 -2.72 -0.76 -1.67
C PRO A 50 -4.17 -0.31 -1.90
N ILE A 51 -4.40 1.00 -2.02
CA ILE A 51 -5.76 1.55 -2.18
C ILE A 51 -6.43 1.09 -3.49
N ALA A 52 -5.68 0.99 -4.58
CA ALA A 52 -6.20 0.60 -5.89
C ALA A 52 -6.86 -0.79 -5.88
N THR A 53 -6.22 -1.78 -5.23
CA THR A 53 -6.74 -3.16 -5.17
C THR A 53 -7.91 -3.27 -4.20
N LYS A 54 -7.89 -2.52 -3.08
CA LYS A 54 -9.02 -2.44 -2.14
C LYS A 54 -10.27 -1.86 -2.78
N LEU A 55 -10.14 -0.74 -3.49
CA LEU A 55 -11.23 -0.12 -4.23
C LEU A 55 -11.75 -1.07 -5.32
N ALA A 56 -10.86 -1.64 -6.15
CA ALA A 56 -11.27 -2.59 -7.18
C ALA A 56 -12.03 -3.80 -6.60
N GLY A 57 -11.49 -4.42 -5.55
CA GLY A 57 -12.10 -5.59 -4.91
C GLY A 57 -13.47 -5.28 -4.30
N TYR A 58 -13.58 -4.19 -3.53
CA TYR A 58 -14.83 -3.83 -2.87
C TYR A 58 -15.92 -3.38 -3.86
N ILE A 59 -15.57 -2.52 -4.82
CA ILE A 59 -16.52 -2.06 -5.85
C ILE A 59 -16.94 -3.24 -6.72
N GLY A 60 -16.00 -4.09 -7.13
CA GLY A 60 -16.31 -5.33 -7.84
C GLY A 60 -17.24 -6.24 -7.06
N TYR A 61 -17.01 -6.40 -5.75
CA TYR A 61 -17.90 -7.14 -4.86
C TYR A 61 -19.31 -6.55 -4.81
N ARG A 62 -19.43 -5.23 -4.70
CA ARG A 62 -20.72 -4.54 -4.65
C ARG A 62 -21.53 -4.71 -5.94
N VAL A 63 -20.86 -4.71 -7.09
CA VAL A 63 -21.50 -4.77 -8.42
C VAL A 63 -21.99 -6.18 -8.76
N ALA A 64 -21.19 -7.22 -8.50
CA ALA A 64 -21.52 -8.59 -8.93
C ALA A 64 -21.09 -9.68 -7.93
N GLY A 65 -21.05 -9.34 -6.64
CA GLY A 65 -20.66 -10.25 -5.57
C GLY A 65 -19.24 -10.79 -5.72
N LEU A 66 -19.00 -12.01 -5.25
CA LEU A 66 -17.67 -12.62 -5.29
C LEU A 66 -17.06 -12.69 -6.69
N ARG A 67 -17.88 -12.91 -7.73
CA ARG A 67 -17.43 -12.95 -9.12
C ARG A 67 -16.94 -11.58 -9.59
N GLY A 68 -17.67 -10.52 -9.27
CA GLY A 68 -17.27 -9.16 -9.58
C GLY A 68 -15.98 -8.76 -8.87
N CYS A 69 -15.79 -9.17 -7.62
CA CYS A 69 -14.55 -8.97 -6.87
C CYS A 69 -13.34 -9.61 -7.59
N LEU A 70 -13.43 -10.90 -7.93
CA LEU A 70 -12.36 -11.62 -8.62
C LEU A 70 -12.03 -10.99 -9.97
N ILE A 71 -13.05 -10.65 -10.76
CA ILE A 71 -12.87 -10.01 -12.07
C ILE A 71 -12.24 -8.62 -11.94
N ALA A 72 -12.67 -7.82 -10.96
CA ALA A 72 -12.13 -6.48 -10.74
C ALA A 72 -10.66 -6.53 -10.30
N LEU A 73 -10.32 -7.44 -9.39
CA LEU A 73 -8.95 -7.68 -8.96
C LEU A 73 -8.09 -8.16 -10.14
N ALA A 74 -8.55 -9.17 -10.87
CA ALA A 74 -7.86 -9.68 -12.06
C ALA A 74 -7.63 -8.58 -13.10
N ALA A 75 -8.65 -7.77 -13.39
CA ALA A 75 -8.56 -6.67 -14.34
C ALA A 75 -7.61 -5.55 -13.90
N SER A 76 -7.35 -5.41 -12.60
CA SER A 76 -6.39 -4.42 -12.07
C SER A 76 -4.96 -4.95 -11.99
N VAL A 77 -4.77 -6.23 -11.64
CA VAL A 77 -3.45 -6.82 -11.33
C VAL A 77 -2.85 -7.53 -12.55
N ILE A 78 -3.62 -8.30 -13.31
CA ILE A 78 -3.08 -9.06 -14.44
C ILE A 78 -2.38 -8.17 -15.48
N PRO A 79 -2.93 -7.01 -15.89
CA PRO A 79 -2.27 -6.18 -16.90
C PRO A 79 -0.91 -5.65 -16.43
N THR A 80 -0.80 -5.27 -15.16
CA THR A 80 0.44 -4.75 -14.59
C THR A 80 1.49 -5.85 -14.47
N VAL A 81 1.09 -7.07 -14.09
CA VAL A 81 1.98 -8.25 -14.06
C VAL A 81 2.48 -8.60 -15.47
N ILE A 82 1.59 -8.65 -16.47
CA ILE A 82 1.97 -8.94 -17.86
C ILE A 82 2.96 -7.89 -18.37
N LEU A 83 2.66 -6.61 -18.17
CA LEU A 83 3.52 -5.52 -18.59
C LEU A 83 4.89 -5.58 -17.90
N MET A 84 4.92 -5.87 -16.60
CA MET A 84 6.15 -6.05 -15.83
C MET A 84 6.98 -7.21 -16.39
N ILE A 85 6.40 -8.38 -16.62
CA ILE A 85 7.10 -9.55 -17.18
C ILE A 85 7.69 -9.21 -18.55
N LEU A 86 6.92 -8.53 -19.40
CA LEU A 86 7.36 -8.14 -20.74
C LEU A 86 8.53 -7.14 -20.67
N LEU A 87 8.41 -6.08 -19.85
CA LEU A 87 9.46 -5.08 -19.70
C LEU A 87 10.73 -5.66 -19.07
N LEU A 88 10.61 -6.52 -18.07
CA LEU A 88 11.76 -7.22 -17.48
C LEU A 88 12.40 -8.18 -18.48
N GLY A 89 11.60 -8.88 -19.28
CA GLY A 89 12.11 -9.72 -20.36
C GLY A 89 12.95 -8.92 -21.36
N ILE A 90 12.47 -7.74 -21.78
CA ILE A 90 13.24 -6.83 -22.63
C ILE A 90 14.52 -6.38 -21.91
N LEU A 91 14.42 -5.93 -20.66
CA LEU A 91 15.55 -5.47 -19.88
C LEU A 91 16.66 -6.54 -19.77
N GLN A 92 16.29 -7.80 -19.54
CA GLN A 92 17.25 -8.90 -19.44
C GLN A 92 18.00 -9.18 -20.74
N ASN A 93 17.39 -8.94 -21.90
CA ASN A 93 18.05 -9.09 -23.19
C ASN A 93 19.11 -7.99 -23.45
N TYR A 94 18.96 -6.82 -22.83
CA TYR A 94 19.86 -5.68 -23.03
C TYR A 94 20.71 -5.35 -21.79
N LYS A 95 20.71 -6.23 -20.78
CA LYS A 95 21.41 -5.99 -19.50
C LYS A 95 22.91 -5.77 -19.65
N ASP A 96 23.52 -6.35 -20.67
CA ASP A 96 24.98 -6.29 -20.91
C ASP A 96 25.40 -4.98 -21.59
N VAL A 97 24.45 -4.19 -22.10
CA VAL A 97 24.76 -2.89 -22.70
C VAL A 97 25.09 -1.89 -21.58
N PRO A 98 26.26 -1.22 -21.59
CA PRO A 98 26.74 -0.42 -20.47
C PRO A 98 25.76 0.65 -19.95
N TRP A 99 25.04 1.34 -20.84
CA TRP A 99 24.05 2.34 -20.44
C TRP A 99 22.84 1.74 -19.70
N VAL A 100 22.35 0.56 -20.11
CA VAL A 100 21.21 -0.12 -19.47
C VAL A 100 21.62 -0.64 -18.09
N ALA A 101 22.82 -1.22 -17.98
CA ALA A 101 23.36 -1.68 -16.72
C ALA A 101 23.48 -0.53 -15.70
N ASN A 102 24.03 0.61 -16.14
CA ASN A 102 24.18 1.79 -15.29
C ASN A 102 22.83 2.41 -14.89
N MET A 103 21.87 2.49 -15.82
CA MET A 103 20.51 2.95 -15.51
C MET A 103 19.81 2.02 -14.51
N SER A 104 19.97 0.71 -14.65
CA SER A 104 19.39 -0.29 -13.74
C SER A 104 20.02 -0.19 -12.34
N ASN A 105 21.33 -0.03 -12.26
CA ASN A 105 22.04 0.15 -10.98
C ASN A 105 21.64 1.46 -10.28
N ALA A 106 21.31 2.51 -11.03
CA ALA A 106 20.82 3.77 -10.48
C ALA A 106 19.44 3.65 -9.79
N VAL A 107 18.67 2.59 -10.05
CA VAL A 107 17.39 2.36 -9.36
C VAL A 107 17.59 2.04 -7.87
N VAL A 108 18.65 1.30 -7.51
CA VAL A 108 18.92 0.89 -6.12
C VAL A 108 19.03 2.08 -5.15
N PRO A 109 19.86 3.12 -5.40
CA PRO A 109 19.93 4.27 -4.49
C PRO A 109 18.62 5.06 -4.44
N VAL A 110 17.86 5.15 -5.54
CA VAL A 110 16.54 5.79 -5.55
C VAL A 110 15.58 5.06 -4.61
N VAL A 111 15.51 3.73 -4.71
CA VAL A 111 14.69 2.90 -3.82
C VAL A 111 15.16 3.03 -2.36
N ALA A 112 16.47 3.07 -2.12
CA ALA A 112 17.02 3.25 -0.78
C ALA A 112 16.58 4.58 -0.14
N VAL A 113 16.64 5.69 -0.90
CA VAL A 113 16.16 7.00 -0.42
C VAL A 113 14.65 6.96 -0.17
N MET A 114 13.87 6.36 -1.07
CA MET A 114 12.41 6.23 -0.88
C MET A 114 12.05 5.47 0.40
N LEU A 115 12.71 4.34 0.66
CA LEU A 115 12.51 3.55 1.88
C LEU A 115 13.00 4.32 3.12
N GLY A 116 14.10 5.07 3.01
CA GLY A 116 14.60 5.94 4.07
C GLY A 116 13.58 7.02 4.46
N VAL A 117 13.00 7.72 3.47
CA VAL A 117 11.95 8.73 3.69
C VAL A 117 10.70 8.10 4.32
N LEU A 118 10.28 6.93 3.85
CA LEU A 118 9.14 6.22 4.44
C LEU A 118 9.38 5.85 5.90
N THR A 119 10.58 5.33 6.20
CA THR A 119 11.00 4.98 7.56
C THR A 119 11.01 6.22 8.46
N TRP A 120 11.54 7.33 7.95
CA TRP A 120 11.55 8.61 8.66
C TRP A 120 10.13 9.12 8.99
N ASN A 121 9.20 9.00 8.05
CA ASN A 121 7.80 9.36 8.29
C ASN A 121 7.17 8.50 9.39
N PHE A 122 7.47 7.20 9.44
CA PHE A 122 6.99 6.34 10.53
C PHE A 122 7.59 6.69 11.89
N ILE A 123 8.85 7.12 11.96
CA ILE A 123 9.46 7.59 13.20
C ILE A 123 8.74 8.84 13.71
N GLN A 124 8.51 9.84 12.84
CA GLN A 124 7.76 11.05 13.22
C GLN A 124 6.31 10.74 13.64
N GLN A 125 5.65 9.78 12.96
CA GLN A 125 4.30 9.36 13.34
C GLN A 125 4.30 8.66 14.71
N SER A 126 5.32 7.85 14.98
CA SER A 126 5.48 7.13 16.26
C SER A 126 5.75 8.09 17.42
N GLU A 127 6.54 9.14 17.19
CA GLU A 127 6.75 10.23 18.16
C GLU A 127 5.42 10.86 18.56
N LYS A 128 4.64 11.31 17.57
CA LYS A 128 3.35 11.98 17.80
C LYS A 128 2.35 11.08 18.53
N ALA A 129 2.42 9.77 18.31
CA ALA A 129 1.51 8.80 18.93
C ALA A 129 1.91 8.39 20.36
N LEU A 130 3.20 8.21 20.64
CA LEU A 130 3.68 7.55 21.87
C LEU A 130 4.62 8.41 22.74
N GLY A 131 5.19 9.48 22.18
CA GLY A 131 6.28 10.25 22.78
C GLY A 131 7.66 9.62 22.56
N TRP A 132 8.70 10.43 22.59
CA TRP A 132 10.05 10.07 22.13
C TRP A 132 10.69 8.92 22.91
N SER A 133 10.48 8.86 24.22
CA SER A 133 11.04 7.81 25.08
C SER A 133 10.52 6.42 24.73
N ARG A 134 9.20 6.27 24.56
CA ARG A 134 8.57 5.00 24.19
C ARG A 134 8.85 4.64 22.74
N ALA A 135 8.88 5.62 21.83
CA ALA A 135 9.17 5.38 20.42
C ALA A 135 10.57 4.80 20.21
N ILE A 136 11.60 5.41 20.82
CA ILE A 136 12.98 4.91 20.72
C ILE A 136 13.11 3.52 21.35
N LEU A 137 12.51 3.31 22.53
CA LEU A 137 12.52 2.01 23.20
C LEU A 137 11.93 0.90 22.30
N LEU A 138 10.76 1.14 21.70
CA LEU A 138 10.11 0.18 20.81
C LEU A 138 10.91 -0.08 19.54
N ILE A 139 11.55 0.95 18.96
CA ILE A 139 12.41 0.80 17.79
C ILE A 139 13.61 -0.10 18.13
N VAL A 140 14.31 0.18 19.24
CA VAL A 140 15.48 -0.60 19.66
C VAL A 140 15.10 -2.04 19.97
N ILE A 141 14.01 -2.27 20.71
CA ILE A 141 13.50 -3.62 20.99
C ILE A 141 13.13 -4.34 19.69
N SER A 142 12.47 -3.65 18.75
CA SER A 142 12.08 -4.25 17.46
C SER A 142 13.31 -4.68 16.64
N ILE A 143 14.33 -3.82 16.55
CA ILE A 143 15.58 -4.15 15.85
C ILE A 143 16.26 -5.36 16.50
N LEU A 144 16.33 -5.38 17.83
CA LEU A 144 17.00 -6.47 18.56
C LEU A 144 16.24 -7.80 18.40
N LEU A 145 14.92 -7.80 18.44
CA LEU A 145 14.10 -8.99 18.22
C LEU A 145 14.21 -9.52 16.77
N LEU A 146 14.31 -8.64 15.78
CA LEU A 146 14.36 -9.02 14.37
C LEU A 146 15.77 -9.45 13.92
N GLU A 147 16.80 -8.66 14.24
CA GLU A 147 18.16 -8.90 13.75
C GLU A 147 18.97 -9.85 14.63
N VAL A 148 18.83 -9.77 15.96
CA VAL A 148 19.65 -10.59 16.88
C VAL A 148 18.98 -11.93 17.16
N PHE A 149 17.66 -11.92 17.40
CA PHE A 149 16.92 -13.14 17.71
C PHE A 149 16.31 -13.84 16.48
N GLY A 150 16.40 -13.23 15.30
CA GLY A 150 15.91 -13.82 14.05
C GLY A 150 14.41 -14.11 14.06
N LEU A 151 13.63 -13.40 14.89
CA LEU A 151 12.19 -13.65 15.00
C LEU A 151 11.50 -13.21 13.72
N HIS A 152 10.57 -14.04 13.25
CA HIS A 152 9.78 -13.72 12.08
C HIS A 152 8.94 -12.44 12.35
N PRO A 153 8.97 -11.41 11.47
CA PRO A 153 8.28 -10.14 11.69
C PRO A 153 6.79 -10.28 11.99
N ALA A 154 6.13 -11.30 11.44
CA ALA A 154 4.71 -11.56 11.69
C ALA A 154 4.39 -11.77 13.19
N PHE A 155 5.25 -12.44 13.96
CA PHE A 155 5.02 -12.64 15.39
C PHE A 155 5.16 -11.34 16.17
N LEU A 156 6.12 -10.50 15.81
CA LEU A 156 6.30 -9.18 16.41
C LEU A 156 5.06 -8.30 16.17
N ILE A 157 4.56 -8.27 14.93
CA ILE A 157 3.35 -7.52 14.57
C ILE A 157 2.14 -8.04 15.34
N ALA A 158 1.95 -9.36 15.41
CA ALA A 158 0.84 -9.96 16.15
C ALA A 158 0.90 -9.61 17.66
N ALA A 159 2.09 -9.66 18.26
CA ALA A 159 2.31 -9.29 19.66
C ALA A 159 2.01 -7.81 19.91
N LEU A 160 2.44 -6.90 19.02
CA LEU A 160 2.15 -5.47 19.12
C LEU A 160 0.66 -5.17 18.99
N ILE A 161 -0.03 -5.83 18.04
CA ILE A 161 -1.48 -5.69 17.88
C ILE A 161 -2.21 -6.19 19.13
N LEU A 162 -1.81 -7.33 19.69
CA LEU A 162 -2.37 -7.87 20.94
C LEU A 162 -2.13 -6.91 22.11
N LEU A 163 -0.92 -6.37 22.25
CA LEU A 163 -0.57 -5.41 23.31
C LEU A 163 -1.44 -4.15 23.24
N VAL A 164 -1.76 -3.68 22.03
CA VAL A 164 -2.63 -2.51 21.81
C VAL A 164 -4.12 -2.83 22.03
N LEU A 165 -4.58 -4.04 21.69
CA LEU A 165 -5.96 -4.50 21.89
C LEU A 165 -6.29 -4.81 23.35
N VAL A 166 -5.30 -5.23 24.15
CA VAL A 166 -5.49 -5.46 25.59
C VAL A 166 -5.57 -4.09 26.29
N PRO A 167 -6.69 -3.76 26.96
CA PRO A 167 -6.98 -2.39 27.42
C PRO A 167 -6.20 -1.94 28.69
N PHE A 168 -4.97 -2.42 28.90
CA PHE A 168 -4.21 -2.20 30.14
C PHE A 168 -3.52 -0.83 30.24
N ILE A 169 -3.49 -0.02 29.18
CA ILE A 169 -2.84 1.30 29.21
C ILE A 169 -3.93 2.38 29.13
N LYS A 170 -4.19 3.03 30.26
CA LYS A 170 -5.03 4.24 30.34
C LYS A 170 -4.60 5.21 29.24
N ARG A 171 -5.53 5.50 28.32
CA ARG A 171 -5.39 6.54 27.31
C ARG A 171 -5.34 7.91 28.00
N THR A 172 -4.16 8.38 28.38
CA THR A 172 -3.96 9.78 28.73
C THR A 172 -3.80 10.57 27.42
N VAL A 173 -4.93 10.79 26.73
CA VAL A 173 -5.00 11.72 25.61
C VAL A 173 -4.95 13.13 26.21
N SER A 174 -3.79 13.77 26.15
CA SER A 174 -3.69 15.22 26.38
C SER A 174 -4.22 15.92 25.14
N ARG A 175 -5.42 16.51 25.25
CA ARG A 175 -5.96 17.47 24.28
C ARG A 175 -5.16 18.77 24.38
N THR A 176 -4.52 19.17 23.29
CA THR A 176 -4.27 20.57 22.93
C THR A 176 -4.34 20.67 21.42
#